data_AF-A0A5U1Q088-F1
#
_entry.id   AF-A0A5U1Q088-F1
#
_cell.length_a   1.000
_cell.length_b   1.000
_cell.length_c   1.000
_cell.angle_alpha   90.00
_cell.angle_beta   90.00
_cell.angle_gamma   90.00
#
_symmetry.space_group_name_H-M   'P 1'
#
loop_
_entity.id
_entity.type
_entity.pdbx_description
1 polymer ?
#
loop_
_entity_poly.entity_id
_entity_poly.type
_entity_poly.pdbx_seq_one_letter_code
_entity_poly.pdbx_strand_id
1 'polypeptide(L)'
;MLPMNNSGRIPIVTPEILPATGKDYPAIWRAWAREAPQGGHELREMAVERLLACLEKEESLLDLSELNLSSLPELPPLITTLLANDNHLSSLPELPESLQILICSFNLLELLPPLPGSLKKLICSSCNLKKLPSLPDSLEELTCSWNPLEGLPLLPMSLKYLTCTNNGFESLPALPESLLTLICSKNPLPNLPDLPASLYSLNCAECQLETLPDLPESLNSLICPRNQLRVIPALPFNLDELNYLENPLLQFPILPPSLTSLNNSPYEGGAAGAARPLTDSAADWFPAVQQHDIRERFREITHETNAGIFSEFLDRLHNRYADSKYETFRHQVMHCLIRLAASPGLREKLFMCALETTARCDDRISLSWNNMRIAEMAYTVEQLGTEQNLGKMISLAREVFRMELLTEIASQKIIQIRHAHEHFDEDLEVLLGYQTELQHALHLTQVVPDMYFFTCSYLTAEEVKAAKTQVQTAENQRFLEWLSLWEPWQAMLKRLNPAAWGAAESEKNAFTVSEEFQSRIHAKLKTRGSSEFASDEAIQKAGLEVMKEKLRELFMPCTLSTLEAKAQLSLVEPVWDLSGDQAGV
;
A
#
# COMPACT_ATOMS: atom_id res chain seq x y z
N MET A 1 60.87 -47.27 34.67
CA MET A 1 61.08 -46.01 35.42
C MET A 1 59.75 -45.28 35.49
N LEU A 2 59.15 -45.25 36.70
CA LEU A 2 58.22 -44.20 37.17
C LEU A 2 59.07 -42.95 37.58
N PRO A 3 58.52 -41.81 38.08
CA PRO A 3 57.40 -40.95 37.61
C PRO A 3 57.65 -39.41 37.84
N MET A 4 56.60 -38.60 37.60
CA MET A 4 56.16 -37.35 38.29
C MET A 4 56.79 -35.96 38.05
N ASN A 5 55.96 -35.10 37.43
CA ASN A 5 55.38 -33.83 37.93
C ASN A 5 56.29 -32.70 38.44
N ASN A 6 56.27 -31.54 37.75
CA ASN A 6 55.95 -30.27 38.44
C ASN A 6 55.42 -29.17 37.49
N SER A 7 54.33 -28.58 37.94
CA SER A 7 53.53 -27.48 37.43
C SER A 7 54.22 -26.11 37.47
N GLY A 8 53.91 -25.23 36.52
CA GLY A 8 54.32 -23.83 36.55
C GLY A 8 53.70 -22.99 35.43
N ARG A 9 52.54 -22.42 35.74
CA ARG A 9 51.72 -21.43 35.00
C ARG A 9 52.44 -20.65 33.88
N ILE A 10 51.91 -20.75 32.67
CA ILE A 10 52.08 -19.76 31.60
C ILE A 10 51.28 -18.50 32.01
N PRO A 11 51.84 -17.28 31.91
CA PRO A 11 51.13 -16.07 32.28
C PRO A 11 50.02 -15.82 31.26
N ILE A 12 48.79 -15.68 31.75
CA ILE A 12 47.68 -15.10 30.99
C ILE A 12 48.03 -13.62 30.85
N VAL A 13 48.57 -13.25 29.69
CA VAL A 13 48.66 -11.85 29.28
C VAL A 13 47.27 -11.50 28.75
N THR A 14 46.44 -10.91 29.60
CA THR A 14 45.30 -10.11 29.16
C THR A 14 45.85 -8.92 28.38
N PRO A 15 45.37 -8.63 27.15
CA PRO A 15 45.61 -7.33 26.56
C PRO A 15 44.79 -6.32 27.38
N GLU A 16 45.43 -5.59 28.29
CA GLU A 16 44.89 -4.34 28.83
C GLU A 16 44.80 -3.34 27.67
N ILE A 17 43.66 -3.33 27.00
CA ILE A 17 43.25 -2.21 26.17
C ILE A 17 42.73 -1.16 27.15
N LEU A 18 43.63 -0.29 27.62
CA LEU A 18 43.23 0.94 28.32
C LEU A 18 42.66 1.91 27.27
N PRO A 19 41.35 2.25 27.28
CA PRO A 19 40.80 3.24 26.38
C PRO A 19 41.18 4.64 26.86
N ALA A 20 41.18 5.61 25.94
CA ALA A 20 41.67 6.99 26.09
C ALA A 20 41.08 7.85 27.24
N THR A 21 40.20 7.30 28.08
CA THR A 21 39.50 7.98 29.18
C THR A 21 39.91 7.50 30.59
N GLY A 22 40.76 6.48 30.71
CA GLY A 22 41.24 5.98 32.01
C GLY A 22 40.18 5.28 32.89
N LYS A 23 38.96 5.08 32.38
CA LYS A 23 37.89 4.30 33.02
C LYS A 23 37.85 2.87 32.48
N ASP A 24 37.67 1.89 33.37
CA ASP A 24 37.46 0.48 33.02
C ASP A 24 35.98 0.22 32.69
N TYR A 25 35.56 0.65 31.49
CA TYR A 25 34.21 0.42 30.96
C TYR A 25 33.79 -1.07 31.01
N PRO A 26 34.62 -2.04 30.59
CA PRO A 26 34.29 -3.46 30.71
C PRO A 26 33.92 -3.90 32.14
N ALA A 27 34.63 -3.42 33.16
CA ALA A 27 34.28 -3.74 34.55
C ALA A 27 32.97 -3.10 34.99
N ILE A 28 32.71 -1.83 34.60
CA ILE A 28 31.46 -1.11 34.90
C ILE A 28 30.26 -1.84 34.29
N TRP A 29 30.34 -2.22 33.01
CA TRP A 29 29.25 -2.89 32.30
C TRP A 29 28.95 -4.28 32.86
N ARG A 30 29.99 -5.06 33.18
CA ARG A 30 29.81 -6.38 33.83
C ARG A 30 29.29 -6.27 35.27
N ALA A 31 29.56 -5.16 35.96
CA ALA A 31 28.95 -4.91 37.27
C ALA A 31 27.45 -4.61 37.11
N TRP A 32 27.10 -3.70 36.19
CA TRP A 32 25.71 -3.37 35.87
C TRP A 32 24.88 -4.58 35.42
N ALA A 33 25.43 -5.49 34.62
CA ALA A 33 24.72 -6.70 34.21
C ALA A 33 24.38 -7.62 35.40
N ARG A 34 25.25 -7.70 36.40
CA ARG A 34 25.01 -8.49 37.63
C ARG A 34 23.93 -7.89 38.53
N GLU A 35 23.58 -6.62 38.34
CA GLU A 35 22.53 -5.92 39.07
C GLU A 35 21.14 -6.06 38.41
N ALA A 36 20.98 -6.98 37.45
CA ALA A 36 19.69 -7.26 36.82
C ALA A 36 18.61 -7.64 37.85
N PRO A 37 17.44 -6.97 37.86
CA PRO A 37 16.31 -7.33 38.71
C PRO A 37 15.86 -8.78 38.52
N GLN A 38 15.64 -9.50 39.61
CA GLN A 38 15.12 -10.87 39.55
C GLN A 38 13.69 -10.87 38.97
N GLY A 39 13.48 -11.61 37.87
CA GLY A 39 12.18 -11.77 37.23
C GLY A 39 11.85 -10.79 36.10
N GLY A 40 12.74 -9.85 35.76
CA GLY A 40 12.51 -8.85 34.71
C GLY A 40 12.78 -9.31 33.27
N HIS A 41 13.28 -10.54 33.06
CA HIS A 41 13.70 -11.04 31.73
C HIS A 41 14.62 -10.08 30.96
N GLU A 42 15.41 -9.27 31.67
CA GLU A 42 16.30 -8.26 31.05
C GLU A 42 17.49 -8.93 30.37
N LEU A 43 17.80 -8.51 29.15
CA LEU A 43 18.92 -9.05 28.36
C LEU A 43 20.20 -8.24 28.58
N ARG A 44 20.56 -7.99 29.85
CA ARG A 44 21.74 -7.16 30.19
C ARG A 44 23.06 -7.75 29.70
N GLU A 45 23.22 -9.08 29.72
CA GLU A 45 24.44 -9.72 29.19
C GLU A 45 24.61 -9.43 27.70
N MET A 46 23.52 -9.50 26.92
CA MET A 46 23.54 -9.13 25.50
C MET A 46 23.82 -7.64 25.31
N ALA A 47 23.30 -6.76 26.17
CA ALA A 47 23.65 -5.34 26.15
C ALA A 47 25.15 -5.11 26.41
N VAL A 48 25.76 -5.85 27.35
CA VAL A 48 27.21 -5.78 27.62
C VAL A 48 28.01 -6.26 26.41
N GLU A 49 27.59 -7.33 25.73
CA GLU A 49 28.25 -7.78 24.50
C GLU A 49 28.24 -6.68 23.43
N ARG A 50 27.10 -6.01 23.23
CA ARG A 50 26.98 -4.89 22.27
C ARG A 50 27.83 -3.68 22.67
N LEU A 51 27.85 -3.33 23.96
CA LEU A 51 28.70 -2.24 24.49
C LEU A 51 30.19 -2.52 24.29
N LEU A 52 30.63 -3.75 24.61
CA LEU A 52 32.02 -4.18 24.41
C LEU A 52 32.39 -4.18 22.92
N ALA A 53 31.54 -4.73 22.07
CA ALA A 53 31.77 -4.74 20.62
C ALA A 53 31.87 -3.32 20.04
N CYS A 54 31.00 -2.40 20.48
CA CYS A 54 31.04 -1.01 20.08
C CYS A 54 32.35 -0.32 20.50
N LEU A 55 32.81 -0.57 21.74
CA LEU A 55 34.05 -0.01 22.24
C LEU A 55 35.29 -0.58 21.54
N GLU A 56 35.36 -1.91 21.37
CA GLU A 56 36.51 -2.59 20.76
C GLU A 56 36.70 -2.23 19.29
N LYS A 57 35.60 -2.01 18.57
CA LYS A 57 35.61 -1.68 17.15
C LYS A 57 35.53 -0.18 16.86
N GLU A 58 35.44 0.64 17.90
CA GLU A 58 35.22 2.10 17.79
C GLU A 58 34.01 2.44 16.90
N GLU A 59 32.93 1.67 17.04
CA GLU A 59 31.71 1.89 16.25
C GLU A 59 31.01 3.19 16.67
N SER A 60 30.50 3.92 15.68
CA SER A 60 29.81 5.19 15.91
C SER A 60 28.33 5.02 16.28
N LEU A 61 27.78 3.81 16.13
CA LEU A 61 26.41 3.43 16.44
C LEU A 61 26.41 2.39 17.54
N LEU A 62 25.61 2.62 18.57
CA LEU A 62 25.34 1.68 19.64
C LEU A 62 23.85 1.38 19.67
N ASP A 63 23.50 0.10 19.46
CA ASP A 63 22.14 -0.40 19.50
C ASP A 63 21.89 -1.21 20.78
N LEU A 64 21.03 -0.69 21.64
CA LEU A 64 20.53 -1.32 22.86
C LEU A 64 18.99 -1.45 22.85
N SER A 65 18.35 -1.43 21.67
CA SER A 65 16.89 -1.57 21.57
C SER A 65 16.42 -3.01 21.74
N GLU A 66 15.17 -3.18 22.19
CA GLU A 66 14.49 -4.49 22.31
C GLU A 66 15.18 -5.48 23.28
N LEU A 67 15.71 -4.98 24.39
CA LEU A 67 16.46 -5.77 25.37
C LEU A 67 15.76 -5.89 26.73
N ASN A 68 14.52 -5.41 26.84
CA ASN A 68 13.72 -5.33 28.06
C ASN A 68 14.45 -4.64 29.23
N LEU A 69 15.36 -3.70 28.95
CA LEU A 69 16.21 -3.08 29.96
C LEU A 69 15.43 -2.11 30.84
N SER A 70 15.65 -2.14 32.17
CA SER A 70 15.07 -1.14 33.10
C SER A 70 15.97 0.07 33.38
N SER A 71 17.26 -0.05 33.06
CA SER A 71 18.27 1.01 33.19
C SER A 71 19.37 0.82 32.12
N LEU A 72 20.18 1.85 31.86
CA LEU A 72 21.41 1.73 31.06
C LEU A 72 22.64 2.06 31.92
N PRO A 73 23.81 1.44 31.64
CA PRO A 73 25.05 1.82 32.28
C PRO A 73 25.64 3.10 31.67
N GLU A 74 26.80 3.54 32.17
CA GLU A 74 27.58 4.60 31.52
C GLU A 74 27.89 4.24 30.06
N LEU A 75 27.69 5.20 29.15
CA LEU A 75 27.78 4.98 27.71
C LEU A 75 29.22 5.18 27.20
N PRO A 76 29.63 4.49 26.11
CA PRO A 76 30.91 4.76 25.48
C PRO A 76 30.98 6.22 24.97
N PRO A 77 32.11 6.93 25.14
CA PRO A 77 32.16 8.39 25.02
C PRO A 77 32.22 8.91 23.57
N LEU A 78 32.44 8.03 22.58
CA LEU A 78 32.67 8.42 21.18
C LEU A 78 31.50 8.09 20.25
N ILE A 79 30.42 7.52 20.78
CA ILE A 79 29.26 7.16 19.96
C ILE A 79 28.59 8.44 19.42
N THR A 80 28.10 8.33 18.20
CA THR A 80 27.35 9.41 17.52
C THR A 80 25.87 9.06 17.38
N THR A 81 25.51 7.77 17.48
CA THR A 81 24.14 7.28 17.39
C THR A 81 23.87 6.30 18.53
N LEU A 82 22.79 6.54 19.28
CA LEU A 82 22.28 5.63 20.30
C LEU A 82 20.85 5.23 19.96
N LEU A 83 20.64 3.92 19.80
CA LEU A 83 19.32 3.31 19.71
C LEU A 83 19.03 2.62 21.05
N ALA A 84 17.98 3.03 21.73
CA ALA A 84 17.58 2.51 23.04
C ALA A 84 16.04 2.33 23.14
N ASN A 85 15.35 2.27 21.99
CA ASN A 85 13.91 2.11 21.91
C ASN A 85 13.43 0.72 22.37
N ASP A 86 12.15 0.60 22.68
CA ASP A 86 11.47 -0.66 23.01
C ASP A 86 12.12 -1.38 24.21
N ASN A 87 12.20 -0.65 25.32
CA ASN A 87 12.72 -1.13 26.60
C ASN A 87 11.77 -0.70 27.74
N HIS A 88 12.20 -0.86 29.00
CA HIS A 88 11.47 -0.43 30.19
C HIS A 88 12.27 0.62 30.98
N LEU A 89 13.04 1.46 30.28
CA LEU A 89 13.93 2.43 30.90
C LEU A 89 13.14 3.49 31.66
N SER A 90 13.45 3.67 32.93
CA SER A 90 12.89 4.73 33.79
C SER A 90 13.70 6.03 33.72
N SER A 91 14.98 5.94 33.36
CA SER A 91 15.89 7.07 33.17
C SER A 91 16.98 6.72 32.16
N LEU A 92 17.54 7.73 31.50
CA LEU A 92 18.78 7.62 30.72
C LEU A 92 19.99 8.12 31.53
N PRO A 93 21.18 7.54 31.32
CA PRO A 93 22.44 8.04 31.87
C PRO A 93 22.85 9.35 31.19
N GLU A 94 23.97 9.94 31.64
CA GLU A 94 24.58 11.07 30.94
C GLU A 94 24.89 10.71 29.48
N LEU A 95 24.53 11.60 28.56
CA LEU A 95 24.68 11.39 27.13
C LEU A 95 26.08 11.85 26.69
N PRO A 96 26.77 11.10 25.81
CA PRO A 96 28.07 11.52 25.29
C PRO A 96 28.00 12.82 24.50
N GLU A 97 28.98 13.71 24.68
CA GLU A 97 29.06 15.01 23.97
C GLU A 97 29.16 14.88 22.44
N SER A 98 29.58 13.71 21.92
CA SER A 98 29.64 13.40 20.49
C SER A 98 28.31 12.94 19.89
N LEU A 99 27.28 12.72 20.71
CA LEU A 99 26.03 12.10 20.29
C LEU A 99 25.21 13.03 19.36
N GLN A 100 24.98 12.57 18.13
CA GLN A 100 24.23 13.28 17.10
C GLN A 100 22.80 12.75 16.95
N ILE A 101 22.55 11.48 17.22
CA ILE A 101 21.25 10.82 17.07
C ILE A 101 20.90 10.06 18.34
N LEU A 102 19.74 10.37 18.92
CA LEU A 102 19.16 9.64 20.05
C LEU A 102 17.77 9.13 19.69
N ILE A 103 17.58 7.81 19.73
CA ILE A 103 16.28 7.15 19.58
C ILE A 103 15.99 6.37 20.85
N CYS A 104 14.97 6.77 21.60
CA CYS A 104 14.64 6.21 22.91
C CYS A 104 13.12 6.01 23.13
N SER A 105 12.35 5.93 22.04
CA SER A 105 10.90 5.71 22.07
C SER A 105 10.49 4.41 22.77
N PHE A 106 9.23 4.31 23.18
CA PHE A 106 8.66 3.12 23.82
C PHE A 106 9.46 2.71 25.08
N ASN A 107 9.56 3.65 26.02
CA ASN A 107 10.17 3.46 27.33
C ASN A 107 9.30 4.08 28.42
N LEU A 108 9.71 3.97 29.68
CA LEU A 108 9.00 4.52 30.84
C LEU A 108 9.65 5.82 31.35
N LEU A 109 10.33 6.56 30.47
CA LEU A 109 11.08 7.77 30.82
C LEU A 109 10.13 8.88 31.26
N GLU A 110 10.30 9.40 32.47
CA GLU A 110 9.59 10.60 32.94
C GLU A 110 10.33 11.90 32.63
N LEU A 111 11.65 11.81 32.45
CA LEU A 111 12.57 12.92 32.21
C LEU A 111 13.68 12.48 31.25
N LEU A 112 14.18 13.41 30.44
CA LEU A 112 15.43 13.24 29.69
C LEU A 112 16.59 13.96 30.42
N PRO A 113 17.82 13.42 30.35
CA PRO A 113 19.03 14.12 30.78
C PRO A 113 19.29 15.36 29.89
N PRO A 114 20.23 16.25 30.28
CA PRO A 114 20.69 17.31 29.40
C PRO A 114 21.11 16.77 28.03
N LEU A 115 20.67 17.43 26.97
CA LEU A 115 20.99 17.03 25.60
C LEU A 115 22.34 17.62 25.18
N PRO A 116 23.22 16.83 24.54
CA PRO A 116 24.53 17.32 24.11
C PRO A 116 24.39 18.34 22.97
N GLY A 117 25.30 19.30 22.92
CA GLY A 117 25.26 20.39 21.93
C GLY A 117 25.44 19.93 20.47
N SER A 118 25.85 18.68 20.24
CA SER A 118 26.03 18.07 18.93
C SER A 118 24.78 17.33 18.40
N LEU A 119 23.72 17.21 19.20
CA LEU A 119 22.54 16.41 18.88
C LEU A 119 21.73 17.02 17.73
N LYS A 120 21.60 16.27 16.65
CA LYS A 120 20.84 16.65 15.44
C LYS A 120 19.46 16.02 15.37
N LYS A 121 19.28 14.83 15.95
CA LYS A 121 18.02 14.09 15.88
C LYS A 121 17.65 13.49 17.22
N LEU A 122 16.44 13.80 17.69
CA LEU A 122 15.86 13.27 18.92
C LEU A 122 14.50 12.62 18.64
N ILE A 123 14.41 11.32 18.86
CA ILE A 123 13.16 10.55 18.82
C ILE A 123 12.90 9.95 20.20
N CYS A 124 11.84 10.41 20.86
CA CYS A 124 11.46 10.07 22.23
C CYS A 124 9.94 9.90 22.39
N SER A 125 9.31 9.20 21.44
CA SER A 125 7.84 9.02 21.41
C SER A 125 7.38 7.88 22.32
N SER A 126 6.13 7.93 22.77
CA SER A 126 5.55 6.89 23.64
C SER A 126 6.39 6.65 24.90
N CYS A 127 6.78 7.74 25.55
CA CYS A 127 7.38 7.74 26.88
C CYS A 127 6.37 8.35 27.88
N ASN A 128 6.81 8.59 29.13
CA ASN A 128 6.01 9.27 30.16
C ASN A 128 6.51 10.69 30.42
N LEU A 129 7.11 11.34 29.42
CA LEU A 129 7.76 12.64 29.59
C LEU A 129 6.72 13.72 29.87
N LYS A 130 6.91 14.45 30.97
CA LYS A 130 6.08 15.64 31.30
C LYS A 130 6.67 16.93 30.75
N LYS A 131 7.99 16.97 30.56
CA LYS A 131 8.75 18.11 30.02
C LYS A 131 9.94 17.63 29.20
N LEU A 132 10.29 18.41 28.18
CA LEU A 132 11.56 18.26 27.48
C LEU A 132 12.62 19.20 28.11
N PRO A 133 13.90 18.80 28.14
CA PRO A 133 15.01 19.70 28.47
C PRO A 133 15.19 20.78 27.38
N SER A 134 16.11 21.72 27.60
CA SER A 134 16.49 22.68 26.55
C SER A 134 16.97 21.92 25.31
N LEU A 135 16.43 22.28 24.15
CA LEU A 135 16.84 21.72 22.88
C LEU A 135 18.14 22.39 22.42
N PRO A 136 19.13 21.64 21.90
CA PRO A 136 20.38 22.22 21.43
C PRO A 136 20.19 22.93 20.07
N ASP A 137 20.98 23.98 19.82
CA ASP A 137 20.92 24.78 18.58
C ASP A 137 21.24 23.98 17.31
N SER A 138 21.79 22.78 17.43
CA SER A 138 22.11 21.87 16.32
C SER A 138 20.97 20.91 15.95
N LEU A 139 19.86 20.90 16.70
CA LEU A 139 18.78 19.94 16.51
C LEU A 139 17.97 20.21 15.24
N GLU A 140 18.00 19.26 14.30
CA GLU A 140 17.30 19.34 13.01
C GLU A 140 15.98 18.56 13.00
N GLU A 141 15.84 17.52 13.83
CA GLU A 141 14.64 16.66 13.90
C GLU A 141 14.24 16.35 15.35
N LEU A 142 12.97 16.60 15.67
CA LEU A 142 12.36 16.29 16.96
C LEU A 142 11.06 15.49 16.78
N THR A 143 11.01 14.30 17.36
CA THR A 143 9.81 13.45 17.43
C THR A 143 9.50 13.06 18.87
N CYS A 144 8.42 13.61 19.42
CA CYS A 144 8.03 13.48 20.83
C CYS A 144 6.55 13.14 21.03
N SER A 145 5.96 12.42 20.07
CA SER A 145 4.55 12.03 20.08
C SER A 145 4.19 11.12 21.26
N TRP A 146 2.92 11.10 21.65
CA TRP A 146 2.39 10.18 22.67
C TRP A 146 3.09 10.32 24.03
N ASN A 147 3.32 11.54 24.48
CA ASN A 147 3.79 11.84 25.84
C ASN A 147 2.78 12.77 26.55
N PRO A 148 2.74 12.82 27.88
CA PRO A 148 1.95 13.81 28.61
C PRO A 148 2.71 15.14 28.78
N LEU A 149 3.26 15.70 27.71
CA LEU A 149 4.05 16.94 27.79
C LEU A 149 3.15 18.15 28.12
N GLU A 150 3.57 18.97 29.10
CA GLU A 150 2.85 20.23 29.44
C GLU A 150 2.98 21.31 28.35
N GLY A 151 3.99 21.18 27.49
CA GLY A 151 4.28 22.10 26.39
C GLY A 151 5.66 21.83 25.78
N LEU A 152 5.93 22.44 24.63
CA LEU A 152 7.26 22.39 24.00
C LEU A 152 8.15 23.53 24.52
N PRO A 153 9.47 23.28 24.69
CA PRO A 153 10.45 24.34 24.94
C PRO A 153 10.64 25.21 23.69
N LEU A 154 11.49 26.25 23.78
CA LEU A 154 11.86 27.04 22.61
C LEU A 154 12.48 26.13 21.54
N LEU A 155 11.95 26.22 20.31
CA LEU A 155 12.43 25.45 19.18
C LEU A 155 13.71 26.09 18.60
N PRO A 156 14.76 25.31 18.30
CA PRO A 156 16.00 25.85 17.74
C PRO A 156 15.81 26.26 16.28
N MET A 157 16.56 27.27 15.84
CA MET A 157 16.47 27.83 14.48
C MET A 157 16.99 26.91 13.37
N SER A 158 17.53 25.74 13.73
CA SER A 158 17.98 24.70 12.81
C SER A 158 16.94 23.60 12.59
N LEU A 159 15.84 23.60 13.35
CA LEU A 159 14.84 22.53 13.33
C LEU A 159 14.10 22.52 11.98
N LYS A 160 14.09 21.36 11.33
CA LYS A 160 13.44 21.12 10.03
C LYS A 160 12.20 20.25 10.16
N TYR A 161 12.20 19.30 11.09
CA TYR A 161 11.13 18.32 11.25
C TYR A 161 10.65 18.29 12.70
N LEU A 162 9.36 18.55 12.90
CA LEU A 162 8.72 18.47 14.22
C LEU A 162 7.51 17.55 14.18
N THR A 163 7.56 16.47 14.96
CA THR A 163 6.43 15.56 15.20
C THR A 163 6.10 15.54 16.70
N CYS A 164 4.88 15.91 17.05
CA CYS A 164 4.44 16.05 18.45
C CYS A 164 2.98 15.62 18.67
N THR A 165 2.54 14.61 17.91
CA THR A 165 1.18 14.08 17.93
C THR A 165 0.75 13.61 19.32
N ASN A 166 -0.50 13.89 19.69
CA ASN A 166 -1.15 13.40 20.90
C ASN A 166 -0.35 13.64 22.18
N ASN A 167 -0.08 14.91 22.49
CA ASN A 167 0.50 15.36 23.76
C ASN A 167 -0.48 16.11 24.66
N GLY A 168 -1.67 16.44 24.17
CA GLY A 168 -2.63 17.28 24.90
C GLY A 168 -2.28 18.76 24.89
N PHE A 169 -1.49 19.23 23.91
CA PHE A 169 -1.11 20.64 23.82
C PHE A 169 -2.30 21.55 23.50
N GLU A 170 -2.42 22.63 24.27
CA GLU A 170 -3.37 23.73 24.02
C GLU A 170 -2.75 24.88 23.22
N SER A 171 -1.42 24.89 23.06
CA SER A 171 -0.72 25.84 22.20
C SER A 171 0.63 25.28 21.74
N LEU A 172 1.16 25.82 20.64
CA LEU A 172 2.52 25.56 20.17
C LEU A 172 3.38 26.83 20.33
N PRO A 173 4.69 26.70 20.58
CA PRO A 173 5.62 27.82 20.54
C PRO A 173 5.77 28.38 19.11
N ALA A 174 6.45 29.52 18.98
CA ALA A 174 6.81 30.05 17.66
C ALA A 174 7.62 29.02 16.85
N LEU A 175 7.24 28.85 15.59
CA LEU A 175 7.89 27.92 14.67
C LEU A 175 9.14 28.57 14.05
N PRO A 176 10.26 27.85 13.91
CA PRO A 176 11.46 28.41 13.30
C PRO A 176 11.33 28.50 11.77
N GLU A 177 11.96 29.51 11.17
CA GLU A 177 11.97 29.76 9.71
C GLU A 177 12.64 28.65 8.87
N SER A 178 13.26 27.67 9.52
CA SER A 178 13.84 26.48 8.86
C SER A 178 12.87 25.30 8.77
N LEU A 179 11.70 25.38 9.42
CA LEU A 179 10.81 24.24 9.57
C LEU A 179 10.20 23.85 8.22
N LEU A 180 10.37 22.59 7.84
CA LEU A 180 9.86 22.01 6.59
C LEU A 180 8.62 21.15 6.84
N THR A 181 8.57 20.45 7.98
CA THR A 181 7.46 19.56 8.30
C THR A 181 6.99 19.76 9.74
N LEU A 182 5.68 19.97 9.89
CA LEU A 182 5.01 20.03 11.19
C LEU A 182 3.90 18.97 11.26
N ILE A 183 4.03 18.03 12.18
CA ILE A 183 3.00 17.06 12.52
C ILE A 183 2.61 17.28 14.00
N CYS A 184 1.41 17.82 14.22
CA CYS A 184 0.91 18.20 15.53
C CYS A 184 -0.49 17.63 15.83
N SER A 185 -0.91 16.61 15.09
CA SER A 185 -2.24 15.99 15.17
C SER A 185 -2.62 15.53 16.59
N LYS A 186 -3.93 15.43 16.86
CA LYS A 186 -4.51 14.98 18.14
C LYS A 186 -4.08 15.82 19.35
N ASN A 187 -3.87 17.12 19.17
CA ASN A 187 -3.65 18.06 20.27
C ASN A 187 -4.79 19.08 20.28
N PRO A 188 -5.41 19.41 21.43
CA PRO A 188 -6.51 20.38 21.52
C PRO A 188 -6.03 21.84 21.29
N LEU A 189 -5.51 22.11 20.11
CA LEU A 189 -4.99 23.40 19.67
C LEU A 189 -6.14 24.22 19.07
N PRO A 190 -6.66 25.27 19.75
CA PRO A 190 -7.72 26.10 19.19
C PRO A 190 -7.23 26.89 17.96
N ASN A 191 -5.93 27.21 17.91
CA ASN A 191 -5.26 27.90 16.81
C ASN A 191 -3.82 27.41 16.63
N LEU A 192 -3.28 27.53 15.42
CA LEU A 192 -1.85 27.35 15.13
C LEU A 192 -1.10 28.69 15.22
N PRO A 193 0.21 28.70 15.55
CA PRO A 193 1.07 29.86 15.34
C PRO A 193 1.25 30.16 13.85
N ASP A 194 1.84 31.31 13.53
CA ASP A 194 2.20 31.66 12.15
C ASP A 194 3.10 30.59 11.53
N LEU A 195 2.79 30.21 10.29
CA LEU A 195 3.51 29.17 9.56
C LEU A 195 4.73 29.78 8.85
N PRO A 196 5.92 29.19 8.98
CA PRO A 196 7.12 29.72 8.34
C PRO A 196 7.06 29.54 6.82
N ALA A 197 7.71 30.44 6.08
CA ALA A 197 7.69 30.45 4.61
C ALA A 197 8.41 29.24 3.97
N SER A 198 9.12 28.44 4.77
CA SER A 198 9.76 27.19 4.35
C SER A 198 8.87 25.96 4.48
N LEU A 199 7.71 26.07 5.16
CA LEU A 199 6.91 24.91 5.52
C LEU A 199 6.39 24.22 4.26
N TYR A 200 6.71 22.93 4.15
CA TYR A 200 6.38 22.09 3.00
C TYR A 200 5.21 21.15 3.31
N SER A 201 5.12 20.63 4.54
CA SER A 201 4.06 19.72 4.96
C SER A 201 3.53 20.09 6.35
N LEU A 202 2.20 20.16 6.46
CA LEU A 202 1.48 20.43 7.69
C LEU A 202 0.43 19.35 7.95
N ASN A 203 0.57 18.64 9.06
CA ASN A 203 -0.47 17.76 9.61
C ASN A 203 -0.95 18.27 10.97
N CYS A 204 -2.19 18.72 11.00
CA CYS A 204 -2.92 19.22 12.17
C CYS A 204 -4.30 18.55 12.29
N ALA A 205 -4.37 17.25 11.96
CA ALA A 205 -5.59 16.45 12.11
C ALA A 205 -6.07 16.37 13.57
N GLU A 206 -7.38 16.38 13.80
CA GLU A 206 -7.98 16.19 15.14
C GLU A 206 -7.48 17.21 16.18
N CYS A 207 -7.25 18.46 15.77
CA CYS A 207 -6.68 19.48 16.63
C CYS A 207 -7.71 20.41 17.31
N GLN A 208 -8.99 20.31 16.96
CA GLN A 208 -10.04 21.26 17.40
C GLN A 208 -9.86 22.69 16.87
N LEU A 209 -9.13 22.85 15.75
CA LEU A 209 -8.88 24.16 15.14
C LEU A 209 -10.18 24.80 14.64
N GLU A 210 -10.43 26.05 15.02
CA GLU A 210 -11.55 26.84 14.49
C GLU A 210 -11.17 27.58 13.20
N THR A 211 -9.89 27.94 13.06
CA THR A 211 -9.31 28.61 11.90
C THR A 211 -7.91 28.07 11.57
N LEU A 212 -7.49 28.27 10.32
CA LEU A 212 -6.09 28.07 9.91
C LEU A 212 -5.43 29.43 9.67
N PRO A 213 -4.13 29.59 10.01
CA PRO A 213 -3.34 30.75 9.61
C PRO A 213 -3.14 30.78 8.09
N ASP A 214 -2.56 31.87 7.58
CA ASP A 214 -2.18 31.96 6.17
C ASP A 214 -1.21 30.83 5.79
N LEU A 215 -1.50 30.18 4.66
CA LEU A 215 -0.73 29.04 4.18
C LEU A 215 0.45 29.55 3.34
N PRO A 216 1.69 29.09 3.58
CA PRO A 216 2.84 29.52 2.80
C PRO A 216 2.80 28.93 1.39
N GLU A 217 3.31 29.66 0.39
CA GLU A 217 3.37 29.22 -1.02
C GLU A 217 4.23 27.97 -1.24
N SER A 218 5.13 27.66 -0.30
CA SER A 218 5.93 26.43 -0.29
C SER A 218 5.15 25.18 0.14
N LEU A 219 3.96 25.34 0.72
CA LEU A 219 3.20 24.24 1.28
C LEU A 219 2.70 23.34 0.16
N ASN A 220 3.10 22.08 0.24
CA ASN A 220 2.76 21.04 -0.72
C ASN A 220 1.75 20.04 -0.14
N SER A 221 1.76 19.82 1.16
CA SER A 221 0.84 18.90 1.86
C SER A 221 0.15 19.59 3.03
N LEU A 222 -1.20 19.61 3.03
CA LEU A 222 -2.04 20.11 4.11
C LEU A 222 -3.04 19.05 4.57
N ILE A 223 -2.79 18.48 5.73
CA ILE A 223 -3.66 17.50 6.38
C ILE A 223 -4.28 18.13 7.62
N CYS A 224 -5.57 18.45 7.56
CA CYS A 224 -6.33 19.05 8.65
C CYS A 224 -7.74 18.46 8.88
N PRO A 225 -7.98 17.13 8.71
CA PRO A 225 -9.29 16.56 8.96
C PRO A 225 -9.69 16.62 10.44
N ARG A 226 -11.00 16.49 10.71
CA ARG A 226 -11.58 16.42 12.07
C ARG A 226 -11.26 17.65 12.93
N ASN A 227 -11.36 18.83 12.34
CA ASN A 227 -11.27 20.11 13.05
C ASN A 227 -12.66 20.80 13.07
N GLN A 228 -12.70 22.04 13.56
CA GLN A 228 -13.91 22.88 13.60
C GLN A 228 -13.85 24.01 12.56
N LEU A 229 -13.11 23.79 11.46
CA LEU A 229 -12.92 24.80 10.43
C LEU A 229 -14.24 25.07 9.71
N ARG A 230 -14.62 26.34 9.62
CA ARG A 230 -15.77 26.80 8.84
C ARG A 230 -15.40 27.28 7.44
N VAL A 231 -14.15 27.69 7.27
CA VAL A 231 -13.57 28.17 6.02
C VAL A 231 -12.13 27.69 5.96
N ILE A 232 -11.69 27.29 4.77
CA ILE A 232 -10.28 27.04 4.47
C ILE A 232 -9.70 28.30 3.82
N PRO A 233 -8.54 28.82 4.26
CA PRO A 233 -7.87 29.96 3.63
C PRO A 233 -7.47 29.65 2.19
N ALA A 234 -6.95 30.66 1.48
CA ALA A 234 -6.49 30.46 0.11
C ALA A 234 -5.43 29.36 0.07
N LEU A 235 -5.67 28.34 -0.76
CA LEU A 235 -4.74 27.23 -0.92
C LEU A 235 -3.58 27.66 -1.82
N PRO A 236 -2.33 27.29 -1.49
CA PRO A 236 -1.17 27.65 -2.30
C PRO A 236 -1.19 26.92 -3.63
N PHE A 237 -0.62 27.55 -4.66
CA PHE A 237 -0.75 27.09 -6.05
C PHE A 237 -0.12 25.71 -6.30
N ASN A 238 0.91 25.35 -5.53
CA ASN A 238 1.68 24.10 -5.64
C ASN A 238 1.27 23.04 -4.60
N LEU A 239 0.12 23.21 -3.93
CA LEU A 239 -0.39 22.21 -2.99
C LEU A 239 -0.75 20.93 -3.76
N ASP A 240 -0.10 19.84 -3.43
CA ASP A 240 -0.24 18.51 -4.04
C ASP A 240 -1.18 17.62 -3.21
N GLU A 241 -1.12 17.75 -1.89
CA GLU A 241 -1.92 16.96 -0.97
C GLU A 241 -2.77 17.85 -0.05
N LEU A 242 -4.06 17.54 0.06
CA LEU A 242 -5.02 18.25 0.90
C LEU A 242 -5.99 17.26 1.51
N ASN A 243 -6.12 17.24 2.83
CA ASN A 243 -7.24 16.57 3.50
C ASN A 243 -7.88 17.52 4.51
N TYR A 244 -9.13 17.89 4.29
CA TYR A 244 -9.92 18.71 5.21
C TYR A 244 -11.20 18.01 5.68
N LEU A 245 -11.31 16.69 5.49
CA LEU A 245 -12.53 15.93 5.81
C LEU A 245 -12.99 16.13 7.26
N GLU A 246 -14.27 15.90 7.50
CA GLU A 246 -14.85 15.97 8.84
C GLU A 246 -14.68 17.36 9.50
N ASN A 247 -14.62 18.43 8.70
CA ASN A 247 -14.75 19.82 9.13
C ASN A 247 -16.14 20.40 8.77
N PRO A 248 -16.75 21.24 9.62
CA PRO A 248 -18.03 21.87 9.37
C PRO A 248 -17.93 23.10 8.43
N LEU A 249 -17.37 22.88 7.24
CA LEU A 249 -17.16 23.95 6.25
C LEU A 249 -18.49 24.52 5.75
N LEU A 250 -18.57 25.86 5.68
CA LEU A 250 -19.71 26.58 5.10
C LEU A 250 -19.64 26.62 3.57
N GLN A 251 -18.44 26.48 3.02
CA GLN A 251 -18.15 26.48 1.59
C GLN A 251 -16.92 25.63 1.30
N PHE A 252 -16.88 25.01 0.12
CA PHE A 252 -15.71 24.26 -0.32
C PHE A 252 -14.57 25.21 -0.71
N PRO A 253 -13.30 24.86 -0.41
CA PRO A 253 -12.15 25.63 -0.89
C PRO A 253 -12.04 25.59 -2.40
N ILE A 254 -11.47 26.65 -2.98
CA ILE A 254 -11.02 26.63 -4.37
C ILE A 254 -9.74 25.80 -4.41
N LEU A 255 -9.80 24.66 -5.10
CA LEU A 255 -8.69 23.71 -5.17
C LEU A 255 -7.60 24.22 -6.14
N PRO A 256 -6.31 24.11 -5.77
CA PRO A 256 -5.21 24.47 -6.65
C PRO A 256 -5.02 23.39 -7.74
N PRO A 257 -4.50 23.76 -8.92
CA PRO A 257 -4.39 22.86 -10.06
C PRO A 257 -3.32 21.78 -9.89
N SER A 258 -2.38 21.94 -8.95
CA SER A 258 -1.34 20.94 -8.64
C SER A 258 -1.82 19.80 -7.75
N LEU A 259 -3.05 19.85 -7.23
CA LEU A 259 -3.52 18.92 -6.21
C LEU A 259 -3.74 17.52 -6.80
N THR A 260 -2.94 16.54 -6.35
CA THR A 260 -3.02 15.13 -6.77
C THR A 260 -3.70 14.25 -5.72
N SER A 261 -3.58 14.60 -4.44
CA SER A 261 -4.14 13.85 -3.30
C SER A 261 -5.18 14.71 -2.56
N LEU A 262 -6.45 14.34 -2.63
CA LEU A 262 -7.54 15.05 -1.96
C LEU A 262 -8.31 14.13 -1.02
N ASN A 263 -8.37 14.52 0.25
CA ASN A 263 -9.15 13.87 1.30
C ASN A 263 -8.73 12.42 1.59
N ASN A 264 -7.46 12.11 1.32
CA ASN A 264 -6.81 10.85 1.67
C ASN A 264 -6.48 10.81 3.17
N SER A 265 -6.77 9.69 3.84
CA SER A 265 -6.58 9.55 5.28
C SER A 265 -5.09 9.59 5.64
N PRO A 266 -4.64 10.47 6.56
CA PRO A 266 -3.22 10.53 6.95
C PRO A 266 -2.76 9.37 7.83
N TYR A 267 -3.62 8.38 8.08
CA TYR A 267 -3.28 7.17 8.86
C TYR A 267 -2.84 5.99 7.99
N GLU A 268 -2.80 6.12 6.66
CA GLU A 268 -2.50 5.01 5.75
C GLU A 268 -1.01 4.93 5.32
N GLY A 269 -0.13 5.72 5.94
CA GLY A 269 1.31 5.67 5.70
C GLY A 269 2.13 5.40 6.96
N GLY A 270 2.20 4.14 7.40
CA GLY A 270 3.19 3.69 8.37
C GLY A 270 2.72 3.52 9.81
N ALA A 271 1.89 2.51 10.06
CA ALA A 271 1.96 1.61 11.21
C ALA A 271 0.90 0.54 11.00
N ALA A 272 1.19 -0.70 11.39
CA ALA A 272 0.18 -1.73 11.57
C ALA A 272 -0.84 -1.31 12.65
N GLY A 273 -1.75 -0.38 12.32
CA GLY A 273 -3.06 -0.36 12.94
C GLY A 273 -3.70 -1.65 12.47
N ALA A 274 -3.82 -2.64 13.36
CA ALA A 274 -4.44 -3.90 13.02
C ALA A 274 -5.77 -3.59 12.32
N ALA A 275 -5.84 -3.86 11.02
CA ALA A 275 -7.05 -3.70 10.24
C ALA A 275 -8.18 -4.27 11.09
N ARG A 276 -9.25 -3.51 11.28
CA ARG A 276 -10.35 -3.99 12.12
C ARG A 276 -10.78 -5.36 11.58
N PRO A 277 -11.19 -6.29 12.45
CA PRO A 277 -11.49 -7.65 12.02
C PRO A 277 -12.40 -7.65 10.80
N LEU A 278 -12.12 -8.53 9.83
CA LEU A 278 -12.93 -8.67 8.62
C LEU A 278 -14.40 -9.01 8.96
N THR A 279 -14.64 -9.57 10.14
CA THR A 279 -15.99 -9.75 10.69
C THR A 279 -16.77 -8.44 10.76
N ASP A 280 -16.15 -7.34 11.15
CA ASP A 280 -16.82 -6.05 11.33
C ASP A 280 -16.93 -5.29 10.02
N SER A 281 -15.86 -5.27 9.21
CA SER A 281 -15.91 -4.62 7.90
C SER A 281 -16.89 -5.30 6.95
N ALA A 282 -16.99 -6.63 6.96
CA ALA A 282 -18.01 -7.34 6.20
C ALA A 282 -19.43 -7.07 6.74
N ALA A 283 -19.61 -7.00 8.05
CA ALA A 283 -20.93 -6.80 8.67
C ALA A 283 -21.54 -5.43 8.34
N ASP A 284 -20.73 -4.37 8.20
CA ASP A 284 -21.23 -3.01 7.94
C ASP A 284 -21.91 -2.86 6.56
N TRP A 285 -21.66 -3.78 5.63
CA TRP A 285 -22.38 -3.84 4.36
C TRP A 285 -23.83 -4.32 4.49
N PHE A 286 -24.19 -4.96 5.61
CA PHE A 286 -25.49 -5.59 5.82
C PHE A 286 -26.35 -4.81 6.82
N PRO A 287 -27.69 -4.87 6.67
CA PRO A 287 -28.62 -4.31 7.65
C PRO A 287 -28.40 -4.90 9.05
N ALA A 288 -28.65 -4.12 10.10
CA ALA A 288 -28.43 -4.50 11.51
C ALA A 288 -28.95 -5.90 11.87
N VAL A 289 -30.11 -6.30 11.32
CA VAL A 289 -30.73 -7.61 11.54
C VAL A 289 -29.93 -8.80 11.01
N GLN A 290 -29.05 -8.60 10.03
CA GLN A 290 -28.23 -9.64 9.40
C GLN A 290 -26.77 -9.59 9.88
N GLN A 291 -26.34 -8.51 10.54
CA GLN A 291 -24.93 -8.33 10.91
C GLN A 291 -24.40 -9.42 11.83
N HIS A 292 -25.22 -9.94 12.75
CA HIS A 292 -24.80 -11.04 13.63
C HIS A 292 -24.45 -12.29 12.81
N ASP A 293 -25.33 -12.71 11.90
CA ASP A 293 -25.12 -13.88 11.05
C ASP A 293 -23.89 -13.72 10.14
N ILE A 294 -23.62 -12.50 9.66
CA ILE A 294 -22.44 -12.20 8.84
C ILE A 294 -21.17 -12.28 9.69
N ARG A 295 -21.16 -11.71 10.89
CA ARG A 295 -20.02 -11.84 11.82
C ARG A 295 -19.69 -13.31 12.11
N GLU A 296 -20.71 -14.15 12.31
CA GLU A 296 -20.51 -15.59 12.49
C GLU A 296 -19.87 -16.26 11.26
N ARG A 297 -20.31 -15.91 10.04
CA ARG A 297 -19.74 -16.46 8.80
C ARG A 297 -18.29 -16.07 8.57
N PHE A 298 -17.88 -14.90 9.04
CA PHE A 298 -16.53 -14.37 8.86
C PHE A 298 -15.60 -14.62 10.06
N ARG A 299 -16.09 -15.24 11.14
CA ARG A 299 -15.34 -15.44 12.40
C ARG A 299 -14.01 -16.17 12.18
N GLU A 300 -14.02 -17.26 11.42
CA GLU A 300 -12.78 -18.00 11.13
C GLU A 300 -11.99 -17.34 9.99
N ILE A 301 -12.69 -16.71 9.05
CA ILE A 301 -12.11 -16.08 7.86
C ILE A 301 -11.22 -14.88 8.23
N THR A 302 -11.56 -14.14 9.28
CA THR A 302 -10.79 -12.97 9.71
C THR A 302 -9.36 -13.28 10.15
N HIS A 303 -9.04 -14.56 10.39
CA HIS A 303 -7.71 -15.02 10.79
C HIS A 303 -6.89 -15.57 9.62
N GLU A 304 -7.47 -15.61 8.41
CA GLU A 304 -6.77 -16.06 7.22
C GLU A 304 -5.75 -15.02 6.72
N THR A 305 -4.70 -15.49 6.05
CA THR A 305 -3.68 -14.64 5.42
C THR A 305 -4.35 -13.64 4.48
N ASN A 306 -3.89 -12.39 4.49
CA ASN A 306 -4.43 -11.26 3.69
C ASN A 306 -5.86 -10.81 4.05
N ALA A 307 -6.53 -11.40 5.06
CA ALA A 307 -7.86 -10.96 5.48
C ALA A 307 -7.88 -9.51 6.00
N GLY A 308 -6.81 -9.06 6.66
CA GLY A 308 -6.67 -7.67 7.11
C GLY A 308 -6.62 -6.67 5.96
N ILE A 309 -5.88 -6.99 4.89
CA ILE A 309 -5.77 -6.16 3.68
C ILE A 309 -7.13 -6.06 2.97
N PHE A 310 -7.85 -7.18 2.90
CA PHE A 310 -9.20 -7.17 2.35
C PHE A 310 -10.19 -6.40 3.23
N SER A 311 -10.02 -6.44 4.56
CA SER A 311 -10.83 -5.65 5.50
C SER A 311 -10.67 -4.14 5.27
N GLU A 312 -9.42 -3.69 5.11
CA GLU A 312 -9.09 -2.31 4.77
C GLU A 312 -9.69 -1.88 3.42
N PHE A 313 -9.59 -2.75 2.40
CA PHE A 313 -10.25 -2.53 1.12
C PHE A 313 -11.77 -2.35 1.29
N LEU A 314 -12.44 -3.19 2.09
CA LEU A 314 -13.89 -3.09 2.31
C LEU A 314 -14.28 -1.81 3.03
N ASP A 315 -13.48 -1.34 3.98
CA ASP A 315 -13.74 -0.09 4.70
C ASP A 315 -13.64 1.12 3.79
N ARG A 316 -12.57 1.17 2.99
CA ARG A 316 -12.38 2.21 1.98
C ARG A 316 -13.53 2.19 0.97
N LEU A 317 -13.98 1.00 0.55
CA LEU A 317 -15.07 0.84 -0.41
C LEU A 317 -16.41 1.27 0.22
N HIS A 318 -16.62 0.95 1.49
CA HIS A 318 -17.84 1.29 2.22
C HIS A 318 -17.96 2.80 2.40
N ASN A 319 -16.88 3.46 2.80
CA ASN A 319 -16.84 4.91 3.00
C ASN A 319 -17.14 5.67 1.71
N ARG A 320 -16.58 5.22 0.57
CA ARG A 320 -16.80 5.84 -0.75
C ARG A 320 -18.24 5.67 -1.24
N TYR A 321 -18.90 4.56 -0.90
CA TYR A 321 -20.24 4.19 -1.39
C TYR A 321 -21.26 4.07 -0.25
N ALA A 322 -21.14 4.92 0.77
CA ALA A 322 -22.01 4.92 1.95
C ALA A 322 -23.41 5.52 1.68
N ASP A 323 -23.52 6.40 0.68
CA ASP A 323 -24.77 7.10 0.35
C ASP A 323 -25.83 6.12 -0.20
N SER A 324 -27.08 6.35 0.22
CA SER A 324 -28.30 5.65 -0.22
C SER A 324 -28.45 5.55 -1.75
N LYS A 325 -27.92 6.50 -2.52
CA LYS A 325 -27.96 6.45 -3.99
C LYS A 325 -27.20 5.26 -4.59
N TYR A 326 -26.27 4.65 -3.86
CA TYR A 326 -25.50 3.48 -4.31
C TYR A 326 -26.12 2.14 -3.90
N GLU A 327 -27.41 2.10 -3.57
CA GLU A 327 -28.08 0.91 -3.03
C GLU A 327 -27.91 -0.34 -3.92
N THR A 328 -28.06 -0.23 -5.24
CA THR A 328 -27.86 -1.36 -6.17
C THR A 328 -26.42 -1.89 -6.15
N PHE A 329 -25.44 -0.99 -6.07
CA PHE A 329 -24.03 -1.36 -5.94
C PHE A 329 -23.76 -2.06 -4.60
N ARG A 330 -24.30 -1.55 -3.49
CA ARG A 330 -24.18 -2.18 -2.17
C ARG A 330 -24.73 -3.60 -2.17
N HIS A 331 -25.84 -3.86 -2.87
CA HIS A 331 -26.37 -5.22 -3.05
C HIS A 331 -25.39 -6.14 -3.80
N GLN A 332 -24.65 -5.63 -4.80
CA GLN A 332 -23.61 -6.40 -5.48
C GLN A 332 -22.45 -6.77 -4.53
N VAL A 333 -22.02 -5.82 -3.69
CA VAL A 333 -20.98 -6.06 -2.66
C VAL A 333 -21.46 -7.08 -1.64
N MET A 334 -22.69 -6.97 -1.15
CA MET A 334 -23.30 -7.96 -0.25
C MET A 334 -23.31 -9.37 -0.86
N HIS A 335 -23.74 -9.50 -2.12
CA HIS A 335 -23.75 -10.78 -2.81
C HIS A 335 -22.33 -11.37 -2.97
N CYS A 336 -21.35 -10.53 -3.29
CA CYS A 336 -19.94 -10.92 -3.31
C CYS A 336 -19.47 -11.45 -1.96
N LEU A 337 -19.76 -10.74 -0.87
CA LEU A 337 -19.34 -11.15 0.48
C LEU A 337 -19.96 -12.48 0.89
N ILE A 338 -21.22 -12.74 0.54
CA ILE A 338 -21.87 -14.03 0.76
C ILE A 338 -21.14 -15.15 0.00
N ARG A 339 -20.80 -14.92 -1.26
CA ARG A 339 -20.08 -15.91 -2.09
C ARG A 339 -18.65 -16.15 -1.61
N LEU A 340 -17.95 -15.09 -1.23
CA LEU A 340 -16.61 -15.14 -0.67
C LEU A 340 -16.59 -15.96 0.62
N ALA A 341 -17.56 -15.77 1.51
CA ALA A 341 -17.67 -16.56 2.73
C ALA A 341 -17.91 -18.07 2.44
N ALA A 342 -18.67 -18.38 1.39
CA ALA A 342 -19.02 -19.76 1.03
C ALA A 342 -17.93 -20.51 0.25
N SER A 343 -16.92 -19.83 -0.30
CA SER A 343 -15.94 -20.43 -1.23
C SER A 343 -14.50 -20.03 -0.88
N PRO A 344 -13.71 -20.95 -0.29
CA PRO A 344 -12.30 -20.69 0.05
C PRO A 344 -11.43 -20.32 -1.17
N GLY A 345 -11.62 -20.99 -2.31
CA GLY A 345 -10.83 -20.70 -3.51
C GLY A 345 -11.18 -19.34 -4.15
N LEU A 346 -12.44 -18.91 -4.10
CA LEU A 346 -12.81 -17.56 -4.54
C LEU A 346 -12.23 -16.52 -3.59
N ARG A 347 -12.30 -16.79 -2.28
CA ARG A 347 -11.80 -15.91 -1.25
C ARG A 347 -10.31 -15.63 -1.39
N GLU A 348 -9.49 -16.65 -1.58
CA GLU A 348 -8.05 -16.49 -1.81
C GLU A 348 -7.78 -15.57 -3.02
N LYS A 349 -8.47 -15.80 -4.15
CA LYS A 349 -8.32 -14.95 -5.35
C LYS A 349 -8.70 -13.49 -5.06
N LEU A 350 -9.80 -13.25 -4.36
CA LEU A 350 -10.25 -11.88 -4.06
C LEU A 350 -9.32 -11.17 -3.05
N PHE A 351 -8.75 -11.90 -2.09
CA PHE A 351 -7.73 -11.37 -1.19
C PHE A 351 -6.45 -11.00 -1.93
N MET A 352 -6.03 -11.82 -2.90
CA MET A 352 -4.88 -11.51 -3.75
C MET A 352 -5.14 -10.29 -4.63
N CYS A 353 -6.35 -10.12 -5.18
CA CYS A 353 -6.71 -8.89 -5.90
C CYS A 353 -6.62 -7.64 -5.01
N ALA A 354 -7.01 -7.73 -3.73
CA ALA A 354 -6.81 -6.63 -2.78
C ALA A 354 -5.32 -6.35 -2.57
N LEU A 355 -4.51 -7.39 -2.32
CA LEU A 355 -3.07 -7.29 -2.10
C LEU A 355 -2.31 -6.66 -3.28
N GLU A 356 -2.57 -7.11 -4.51
CA GLU A 356 -1.90 -6.61 -5.72
C GLU A 356 -2.18 -5.12 -5.99
N THR A 357 -3.31 -4.61 -5.47
CA THR A 357 -3.70 -3.21 -5.63
C THR A 357 -3.18 -2.33 -4.52
N THR A 358 -3.02 -2.84 -3.30
CA THR A 358 -2.29 -2.14 -2.22
C THR A 358 -0.78 -2.04 -2.48
N ALA A 359 -0.21 -2.91 -3.32
CA ALA A 359 1.23 -2.90 -3.64
C ALA A 359 1.61 -1.94 -4.79
N ARG A 360 0.64 -1.33 -5.49
CA ARG A 360 0.87 -0.47 -6.66
C ARG A 360 0.02 0.82 -6.60
N CYS A 361 0.40 1.74 -5.72
CA CYS A 361 -0.10 3.12 -5.57
C CYS A 361 -1.62 3.30 -5.34
N ASP A 362 -1.96 4.30 -4.53
CA ASP A 362 -3.00 4.19 -3.50
C ASP A 362 -4.42 4.70 -3.85
N ASP A 363 -4.79 4.92 -5.13
CA ASP A 363 -6.07 5.59 -5.47
C ASP A 363 -7.09 4.80 -6.28
N ARG A 364 -6.90 3.50 -6.51
CA ARG A 364 -7.71 2.77 -7.51
C ARG A 364 -8.76 1.82 -6.95
N ILE A 365 -9.44 2.17 -5.86
CA ILE A 365 -10.40 1.26 -5.20
C ILE A 365 -11.48 0.66 -6.11
N SER A 366 -11.92 1.43 -7.12
CA SER A 366 -12.93 0.95 -8.06
C SER A 366 -12.34 0.14 -9.22
N LEU A 367 -11.05 0.33 -9.57
CA LEU A 367 -10.32 -0.61 -10.41
C LEU A 367 -10.08 -1.92 -9.66
N SER A 368 -9.74 -1.85 -8.37
CA SER A 368 -9.62 -3.01 -7.50
C SER A 368 -10.94 -3.79 -7.46
N TRP A 369 -12.06 -3.09 -7.29
CA TRP A 369 -13.39 -3.69 -7.39
C TRP A 369 -13.65 -4.32 -8.77
N ASN A 370 -13.34 -3.61 -9.86
CA ASN A 370 -13.48 -4.11 -11.23
C ASN A 370 -12.67 -5.40 -11.46
N ASN A 371 -11.40 -5.42 -11.01
CA ASN A 371 -10.53 -6.60 -11.08
C ASN A 371 -11.09 -7.75 -10.25
N MET A 372 -11.64 -7.48 -9.06
CA MET A 372 -12.32 -8.48 -8.24
C MET A 372 -13.58 -9.03 -8.92
N ARG A 373 -14.30 -8.23 -9.71
CA ARG A 373 -15.45 -8.72 -10.50
C ARG A 373 -14.98 -9.64 -11.62
N ILE A 374 -13.95 -9.24 -12.36
CA ILE A 374 -13.33 -10.07 -13.40
C ILE A 374 -12.86 -11.40 -12.81
N ALA A 375 -12.17 -11.37 -11.66
CA ALA A 375 -11.70 -12.56 -10.95
C ALA A 375 -12.85 -13.46 -10.48
N GLU A 376 -13.96 -12.89 -10.00
CA GLU A 376 -15.13 -13.66 -9.59
C GLU A 376 -15.83 -14.34 -10.78
N MET A 377 -15.97 -13.65 -11.91
CA MET A 377 -16.53 -14.24 -13.14
C MET A 377 -15.62 -15.33 -13.70
N ALA A 378 -14.31 -15.07 -13.74
CA ALA A 378 -13.29 -16.05 -14.10
C ALA A 378 -13.39 -17.31 -13.22
N TYR A 379 -13.43 -17.14 -11.90
CA TYR A 379 -13.61 -18.24 -10.95
C TYR A 379 -14.92 -19.00 -11.17
N THR A 380 -16.00 -18.29 -11.50
CA THR A 380 -17.30 -18.89 -11.80
C THR A 380 -17.24 -19.80 -13.03
N VAL A 381 -16.62 -19.32 -14.12
CA VAL A 381 -16.39 -20.13 -15.33
C VAL A 381 -15.52 -21.34 -15.01
N GLU A 382 -14.42 -21.09 -14.30
CA GLU A 382 -13.45 -22.11 -13.96
C GLU A 382 -14.05 -23.22 -13.08
N GLN A 383 -14.87 -22.90 -12.08
CA GLN A 383 -15.28 -23.88 -11.07
C GLN A 383 -16.71 -24.39 -11.26
N LEU A 384 -17.63 -23.55 -11.76
CA LEU A 384 -19.05 -23.90 -11.92
C LEU A 384 -19.41 -24.23 -13.37
N GLY A 385 -18.45 -24.12 -14.30
CA GLY A 385 -18.65 -24.44 -15.70
C GLY A 385 -18.84 -25.95 -15.96
N THR A 386 -19.99 -26.28 -16.53
CA THR A 386 -20.45 -27.62 -16.91
C THR A 386 -21.05 -27.61 -18.31
N GLU A 387 -21.33 -28.79 -18.87
CA GLU A 387 -21.98 -28.91 -20.17
C GLU A 387 -23.38 -28.27 -20.19
N GLN A 388 -24.14 -28.37 -19.10
CA GLN A 388 -25.52 -27.88 -19.01
C GLN A 388 -25.62 -26.36 -18.96
N ASN A 389 -24.53 -25.65 -18.62
CA ASN A 389 -24.53 -24.19 -18.45
C ASN A 389 -23.53 -23.46 -19.37
N LEU A 390 -23.11 -24.11 -20.47
CA LEU A 390 -22.18 -23.56 -21.47
C LEU A 390 -22.57 -22.14 -21.94
N GLY A 391 -23.85 -21.92 -22.26
CA GLY A 391 -24.36 -20.61 -22.67
C GLY A 391 -24.08 -19.52 -21.65
N LYS A 392 -24.29 -19.82 -20.35
CA LYS A 392 -24.03 -18.88 -19.25
C LYS A 392 -22.52 -18.65 -19.04
N MET A 393 -21.69 -19.67 -19.20
CA MET A 393 -20.24 -19.51 -19.04
C MET A 393 -19.65 -18.68 -20.17
N ILE A 394 -20.11 -18.89 -21.40
CA ILE A 394 -19.68 -18.08 -22.55
C ILE A 394 -20.22 -16.66 -22.45
N SER A 395 -21.44 -16.44 -21.94
CA SER A 395 -21.92 -15.07 -21.70
C SER A 395 -21.08 -14.33 -20.66
N LEU A 396 -20.67 -15.00 -19.56
CA LEU A 396 -19.74 -14.42 -18.58
C LEU A 396 -18.37 -14.15 -19.20
N ALA A 397 -17.86 -15.05 -20.04
CA ALA A 397 -16.60 -14.86 -20.74
C ALA A 397 -16.65 -13.65 -21.71
N ARG A 398 -17.77 -13.45 -22.40
CA ARG A 398 -18.01 -12.27 -23.25
C ARG A 398 -18.03 -10.98 -22.43
N GLU A 399 -18.67 -11.01 -21.26
CA GLU A 399 -18.68 -9.87 -20.35
C GLU A 399 -17.25 -9.53 -19.84
N VAL A 400 -16.48 -10.54 -19.42
CA VAL A 400 -15.06 -10.37 -19.05
C VAL A 400 -14.26 -9.75 -20.20
N PHE A 401 -14.40 -10.29 -21.42
CA PHE A 401 -13.71 -9.76 -22.61
C PHE A 401 -14.02 -8.28 -22.84
N ARG A 402 -15.30 -7.89 -22.74
CA ARG A 402 -15.72 -6.48 -22.89
C ARG A 402 -15.13 -5.61 -21.80
N MET A 403 -15.14 -6.06 -20.54
CA MET A 403 -14.60 -5.30 -19.40
C MET A 403 -13.08 -5.12 -19.48
N GLU A 404 -12.33 -6.15 -19.89
CA GLU A 404 -10.88 -6.06 -20.13
C GLU A 404 -10.57 -5.05 -21.24
N LEU A 405 -11.30 -5.11 -22.36
CA LEU A 405 -11.08 -4.21 -23.49
C LEU A 405 -11.46 -2.76 -23.16
N LEU A 406 -12.54 -2.53 -22.41
CA LEU A 406 -12.87 -1.20 -21.90
C LEU A 406 -11.80 -0.68 -20.94
N THR A 407 -11.20 -1.55 -20.13
CA THR A 407 -10.08 -1.18 -19.25
C THR A 407 -8.85 -0.77 -20.06
N GLU A 408 -8.56 -1.45 -21.18
CA GLU A 408 -7.49 -1.08 -22.11
C GLU A 408 -7.77 0.27 -22.79
N ILE A 409 -8.98 0.46 -23.31
CA ILE A 409 -9.41 1.73 -23.94
C ILE A 409 -9.30 2.89 -22.95
N ALA A 410 -9.80 2.71 -21.73
CA ALA A 410 -9.70 3.70 -20.67
C ALA A 410 -8.22 4.00 -20.35
N SER A 411 -7.38 2.97 -20.21
CA SER A 411 -5.94 3.14 -19.96
C SER A 411 -5.24 3.93 -21.06
N GLN A 412 -5.56 3.68 -22.32
CA GLN A 412 -5.01 4.44 -23.46
C GLN A 412 -5.48 5.89 -23.45
N LYS A 413 -6.76 6.12 -23.16
CA LYS A 413 -7.33 7.47 -23.05
C LYS A 413 -6.68 8.24 -21.91
N ILE A 414 -6.47 7.62 -20.75
CA ILE A 414 -5.75 8.20 -19.61
C ILE A 414 -4.35 8.64 -20.02
N ILE A 415 -3.60 7.79 -20.74
CA ILE A 415 -2.27 8.15 -21.25
C ILE A 415 -2.35 9.37 -22.19
N GLN A 416 -3.35 9.43 -23.08
CA GLN A 416 -3.55 10.57 -23.98
C GLN A 416 -3.89 11.87 -23.22
N ILE A 417 -4.77 11.79 -22.22
CA ILE A 417 -5.13 12.96 -21.40
C ILE A 417 -3.90 13.44 -20.61
N ARG A 418 -3.12 12.53 -20.01
CA ARG A 418 -1.85 12.85 -19.32
C ARG A 418 -0.80 13.49 -20.23
N HIS A 419 -0.79 13.17 -21.51
CA HIS A 419 0.10 13.81 -22.49
C HIS A 419 -0.39 15.20 -22.93
N ALA A 420 -1.69 15.45 -22.91
CA ALA A 420 -2.28 16.73 -23.31
C ALA A 420 -2.43 17.72 -22.13
N HIS A 421 -2.53 17.20 -20.92
CA HIS A 421 -2.64 17.91 -19.67
C HIS A 421 -1.59 17.32 -18.71
N GLU A 422 -0.54 18.09 -18.37
CA GLU A 422 0.57 17.61 -17.51
C GLU A 422 0.13 17.18 -16.10
N HIS A 423 -1.13 17.41 -15.72
CA HIS A 423 -1.72 17.07 -14.42
C HIS A 423 -3.12 16.47 -14.61
N PHE A 424 -3.20 15.22 -15.08
CA PHE A 424 -4.45 14.45 -15.16
C PHE A 424 -4.37 13.18 -14.32
N ASP A 425 -5.05 13.17 -13.18
CA ASP A 425 -5.06 12.06 -12.22
C ASP A 425 -6.47 11.46 -11.96
N GLU A 426 -7.45 11.75 -12.83
CA GLU A 426 -8.77 11.10 -12.80
C GLU A 426 -8.80 9.81 -13.64
N ASP A 427 -7.91 8.85 -13.32
CA ASP A 427 -7.81 7.54 -14.01
C ASP A 427 -9.14 6.76 -13.96
N LEU A 428 -9.90 6.96 -12.88
CA LEU A 428 -11.04 6.12 -12.56
C LEU A 428 -12.36 6.59 -13.19
N GLU A 429 -12.56 7.89 -13.34
CA GLU A 429 -13.78 8.45 -13.92
C GLU A 429 -13.85 8.20 -15.43
N VAL A 430 -12.70 8.02 -16.09
CA VAL A 430 -12.64 7.55 -17.48
C VAL A 430 -13.15 6.10 -17.58
N LEU A 431 -12.67 5.19 -16.72
CA LEU A 431 -13.09 3.78 -16.75
C LEU A 431 -14.56 3.61 -16.34
N LEU A 432 -14.97 4.23 -15.23
CA LEU A 432 -16.36 4.21 -14.78
C LEU A 432 -17.26 4.91 -15.79
N GLY A 433 -16.80 6.00 -16.42
CA GLY A 433 -17.54 6.69 -17.46
C GLY A 433 -17.86 5.79 -18.64
N TYR A 434 -16.85 5.08 -19.16
CA TYR A 434 -17.09 4.09 -20.22
C TYR A 434 -18.01 2.95 -19.76
N GLN A 435 -17.80 2.38 -18.58
CA GLN A 435 -18.60 1.24 -18.12
C GLN A 435 -20.05 1.61 -17.85
N THR A 436 -20.31 2.76 -17.21
CA THR A 436 -21.66 3.25 -16.91
C THR A 436 -22.39 3.64 -18.20
N GLU A 437 -21.79 4.44 -19.08
CA GLU A 437 -22.44 4.86 -20.33
C GLU A 437 -22.69 3.69 -21.29
N LEU A 438 -21.80 2.69 -21.30
CA LEU A 438 -21.91 1.53 -22.18
C LEU A 438 -22.57 0.32 -21.52
N GLN A 439 -23.05 0.43 -20.28
CA GLN A 439 -23.65 -0.68 -19.53
C GLN A 439 -24.76 -1.36 -20.34
N HIS A 440 -25.74 -0.58 -20.80
CA HIS A 440 -26.85 -1.09 -21.60
C HIS A 440 -26.41 -1.49 -23.01
N ALA A 441 -25.53 -0.70 -23.64
CA ALA A 441 -25.11 -0.90 -25.03
C ALA A 441 -24.23 -2.15 -25.23
N LEU A 442 -23.47 -2.55 -24.20
CA LEU A 442 -22.57 -3.70 -24.20
C LEU A 442 -23.07 -4.85 -23.31
N HIS A 443 -24.31 -4.77 -22.81
CA HIS A 443 -24.93 -5.75 -21.91
C HIS A 443 -24.06 -6.12 -20.70
N LEU A 444 -23.49 -5.11 -20.03
CA LEU A 444 -22.66 -5.31 -18.83
C LEU A 444 -23.58 -5.46 -17.61
N THR A 445 -23.59 -6.63 -16.98
CA THR A 445 -24.54 -6.99 -15.92
C THR A 445 -23.99 -6.71 -14.51
N GLN A 446 -22.67 -6.57 -14.37
CA GLN A 446 -21.98 -6.41 -13.07
C GLN A 446 -21.38 -5.01 -12.84
N VAL A 447 -21.84 -3.98 -13.57
CA VAL A 447 -21.28 -2.61 -13.51
C VAL A 447 -21.93 -1.77 -12.41
N VAL A 448 -21.17 -0.80 -11.90
CA VAL A 448 -21.63 0.23 -10.96
C VAL A 448 -22.72 1.09 -11.65
N PRO A 449 -23.95 1.18 -11.11
CA PRO A 449 -25.08 1.76 -11.81
C PRO A 449 -24.98 3.27 -12.07
N ASP A 450 -24.25 4.03 -11.24
CA ASP A 450 -24.22 5.49 -11.33
C ASP A 450 -22.81 6.06 -11.20
N MET A 451 -22.41 6.85 -12.20
CA MET A 451 -21.30 7.81 -12.10
C MET A 451 -21.87 9.22 -12.09
N TYR A 452 -21.89 9.87 -10.93
CA TYR A 452 -22.45 11.23 -10.81
C TYR A 452 -21.55 12.31 -11.43
N PHE A 453 -20.28 12.02 -11.73
CA PHE A 453 -19.32 12.95 -12.32
C PHE A 453 -19.01 12.62 -13.80
N PHE A 454 -20.02 12.35 -14.63
CA PHE A 454 -19.79 12.23 -16.09
C PHE A 454 -19.06 13.45 -16.67
N THR A 455 -19.33 14.64 -16.12
CA THR A 455 -18.68 15.91 -16.48
C THR A 455 -17.18 15.98 -16.17
N CYS A 456 -16.65 15.10 -15.32
CA CYS A 456 -15.24 15.06 -14.93
C CYS A 456 -14.46 13.92 -15.64
N SER A 457 -15.14 13.03 -16.37
CA SER A 457 -14.47 11.94 -17.11
C SER A 457 -13.65 12.38 -18.34
N TYR A 458 -13.73 13.65 -18.75
CA TYR A 458 -13.18 14.17 -20.02
C TYR A 458 -13.59 13.36 -21.27
N LEU A 459 -14.66 12.55 -21.17
CA LEU A 459 -15.18 11.73 -22.26
C LEU A 459 -16.18 12.52 -23.10
N THR A 460 -15.94 12.56 -24.40
CA THR A 460 -16.91 13.07 -25.36
C THR A 460 -17.89 11.97 -25.81
N ALA A 461 -19.09 12.37 -26.25
CA ALA A 461 -20.07 11.42 -26.79
C ALA A 461 -19.54 10.61 -27.97
N GLU A 462 -18.68 11.21 -28.80
CA GLU A 462 -18.02 10.52 -29.92
C GLU A 462 -17.01 9.47 -29.44
N GLU A 463 -16.27 9.73 -28.36
CA GLU A 463 -15.32 8.77 -27.80
C GLU A 463 -16.03 7.58 -27.15
N VAL A 464 -17.17 7.81 -26.47
CA VAL A 464 -18.02 6.74 -25.94
C VAL A 464 -18.58 5.89 -27.08
N LYS A 465 -19.04 6.53 -28.17
CA LYS A 465 -19.50 5.82 -29.37
C LYS A 465 -18.38 5.03 -30.05
N ALA A 466 -17.18 5.61 -30.18
CA ALA A 466 -16.02 4.94 -30.75
C ALA A 466 -15.61 3.71 -29.91
N ALA A 467 -15.58 3.85 -28.58
CA ALA A 467 -15.28 2.74 -27.66
C ALA A 467 -16.32 1.61 -27.80
N LYS A 468 -17.61 1.94 -27.91
CA LYS A 468 -18.66 0.95 -28.20
C LYS A 468 -18.37 0.18 -29.49
N THR A 469 -18.17 0.88 -30.59
CA THR A 469 -17.91 0.25 -31.90
C THR A 469 -16.62 -0.58 -31.88
N GLN A 470 -15.58 -0.11 -31.19
CA GLN A 470 -14.33 -0.83 -31.03
C GLN A 470 -14.53 -2.14 -30.27
N VAL A 471 -15.27 -2.13 -29.15
CA VAL A 471 -15.56 -3.33 -28.37
C VAL A 471 -16.40 -4.33 -29.17
N GLN A 472 -17.47 -3.87 -29.83
CA GLN A 472 -18.35 -4.73 -30.62
C GLN A 472 -17.62 -5.37 -31.81
N THR A 473 -16.78 -4.59 -32.51
CA THR A 473 -15.95 -5.07 -33.62
C THR A 473 -14.92 -6.08 -33.14
N ALA A 474 -14.22 -5.77 -32.04
CA ALA A 474 -13.22 -6.66 -31.47
C ALA A 474 -13.83 -7.97 -30.99
N GLU A 475 -15.03 -7.94 -30.38
CA GLU A 475 -15.71 -9.17 -29.96
C GLU A 475 -16.08 -10.05 -31.16
N ASN A 476 -16.64 -9.48 -32.23
CA ASN A 476 -16.98 -10.24 -33.42
C ASN A 476 -15.75 -10.88 -34.11
N GLN A 477 -14.58 -10.25 -34.00
CA GLN A 477 -13.37 -10.70 -34.71
C GLN A 477 -12.45 -11.58 -33.87
N ARG A 478 -12.32 -11.30 -32.57
CA ARG A 478 -11.23 -11.82 -31.72
C ARG A 478 -11.71 -12.63 -30.53
N PHE A 479 -13.02 -12.67 -30.24
CA PHE A 479 -13.52 -13.34 -29.04
C PHE A 479 -13.16 -14.82 -28.99
N LEU A 480 -13.30 -15.56 -30.10
CA LEU A 480 -12.95 -16.98 -30.14
C LEU A 480 -11.47 -17.22 -29.81
N GLU A 481 -10.57 -16.44 -30.42
CA GLU A 481 -9.13 -16.54 -30.13
C GLU A 481 -8.85 -16.24 -28.66
N TRP A 482 -9.42 -15.16 -28.13
CA TRP A 482 -9.25 -14.79 -26.72
C TRP A 482 -9.79 -15.88 -25.78
N LEU A 483 -11.01 -16.38 -26.02
CA LEU A 483 -11.66 -17.41 -25.21
C LEU A 483 -10.80 -18.68 -25.15
N SER A 484 -10.28 -19.13 -26.30
CA SER A 484 -9.43 -20.32 -26.38
C SER A 484 -8.12 -20.21 -25.59
N LEU A 485 -7.63 -19.00 -25.37
CA LEU A 485 -6.41 -18.73 -24.62
C LEU A 485 -6.68 -18.37 -23.14
N TRP A 486 -7.94 -18.14 -22.77
CA TRP A 486 -8.31 -17.74 -21.42
C TRP A 486 -8.28 -18.92 -20.44
N GLU A 487 -7.46 -18.83 -19.40
CA GLU A 487 -7.18 -19.94 -18.48
C GLU A 487 -8.43 -20.55 -17.81
N PRO A 488 -9.43 -19.77 -17.34
CA PRO A 488 -10.67 -20.32 -16.79
C PRO A 488 -11.42 -21.21 -17.79
N TRP A 489 -11.44 -20.83 -19.07
CA TRP A 489 -12.04 -21.61 -20.12
C TRP A 489 -11.24 -22.88 -20.42
N GLN A 490 -9.91 -22.78 -20.44
CA GLN A 490 -9.02 -23.94 -20.60
C GLN A 490 -9.20 -24.99 -19.50
N ALA A 491 -9.33 -24.55 -18.23
CA ALA A 491 -9.65 -25.44 -17.11
C ALA A 491 -11.01 -26.14 -17.30
N MET A 492 -11.99 -25.43 -17.86
CA MET A 492 -13.29 -26.01 -18.22
C MET A 492 -13.16 -27.00 -19.40
N LEU A 493 -12.41 -26.67 -20.46
CA LEU A 493 -12.15 -27.57 -21.60
C LEU A 493 -11.52 -28.89 -21.15
N LYS A 494 -10.56 -28.83 -20.22
CA LYS A 494 -9.94 -30.02 -19.62
C LYS A 494 -10.96 -30.97 -19.01
N ARG A 495 -12.06 -30.47 -18.46
CA ARG A 495 -13.15 -31.29 -17.91
C ARG A 495 -14.14 -31.75 -18.97
N LEU A 496 -14.48 -30.88 -19.92
CA LEU A 496 -15.49 -31.15 -20.95
C LEU A 496 -15.01 -32.10 -22.04
N ASN A 497 -13.74 -32.01 -22.42
CA ASN A 497 -13.13 -32.84 -23.44
C ASN A 497 -11.68 -33.19 -23.07
N PRO A 498 -11.48 -34.09 -22.08
CA PRO A 498 -10.15 -34.43 -21.57
C PRO A 498 -9.20 -34.99 -22.63
N ALA A 499 -9.74 -35.69 -23.64
CA ALA A 499 -8.96 -36.30 -24.70
C ALA A 499 -8.37 -35.24 -25.64
N ALA A 500 -9.19 -34.33 -26.16
CA ALA A 500 -8.71 -33.24 -27.01
C ALA A 500 -7.77 -32.29 -26.25
N TRP A 501 -8.11 -31.99 -24.99
CA TRP A 501 -7.25 -31.18 -24.12
C TRP A 501 -5.88 -31.83 -23.90
N GLY A 502 -5.85 -33.12 -23.55
CA GLY A 502 -4.60 -33.85 -23.31
C GLY A 502 -3.71 -33.93 -24.54
N ALA A 503 -4.29 -34.06 -25.74
CA ALA A 503 -3.55 -34.01 -27.00
C ALA A 503 -2.92 -32.61 -27.23
N ALA A 504 -3.71 -31.54 -27.07
CA ALA A 504 -3.23 -30.17 -27.22
C ALA A 504 -2.15 -29.82 -26.19
N GLU A 505 -2.30 -30.23 -24.94
CA GLU A 505 -1.32 -30.00 -23.87
C GLU A 505 -0.01 -30.78 -24.11
N SER A 506 -0.10 -32.01 -24.60
CA SER A 506 1.08 -32.80 -24.97
C SER A 506 1.84 -32.17 -26.13
N GLU A 507 1.14 -31.68 -27.15
CA GLU A 507 1.76 -30.99 -28.28
C GLU A 507 2.38 -29.64 -27.86
N LYS A 508 1.71 -28.88 -26.99
CA LYS A 508 2.27 -27.65 -26.39
C LYS A 508 3.62 -27.94 -25.73
N ASN A 509 3.68 -28.96 -24.87
CA ASN A 509 4.90 -29.30 -24.13
C ASN A 509 6.00 -29.80 -25.08
N ALA A 510 5.66 -30.65 -26.06
CA ALA A 510 6.62 -31.12 -27.07
C ALA A 510 7.18 -29.96 -27.91
N PHE A 511 6.35 -28.97 -28.25
CA PHE A 511 6.78 -27.80 -29.02
C PHE A 511 7.81 -26.94 -28.27
N THR A 512 7.63 -26.70 -26.96
CA THR A 512 8.54 -25.81 -26.19
C THR A 512 10.01 -26.28 -26.18
N VAL A 513 10.25 -27.58 -26.35
CA VAL A 513 11.59 -28.19 -26.40
C VAL A 513 12.03 -28.54 -27.83
N SER A 514 11.23 -28.20 -28.84
CA SER A 514 11.49 -28.56 -30.24
C SER A 514 12.42 -27.58 -30.95
N GLU A 515 13.09 -28.06 -32.00
CA GLU A 515 13.84 -27.20 -32.93
C GLU A 515 12.93 -26.22 -33.69
N GLU A 516 11.64 -26.55 -33.83
CA GLU A 516 10.64 -25.68 -34.45
C GLU A 516 10.45 -24.39 -33.65
N PHE A 517 10.37 -24.48 -32.32
CA PHE A 517 10.21 -23.32 -31.44
C PHE A 517 11.38 -22.35 -31.59
N GLN A 518 12.61 -22.88 -31.58
CA GLN A 518 13.81 -22.09 -31.82
C GLN A 518 13.79 -21.47 -33.22
N SER A 519 13.45 -22.25 -34.25
CA SER A 519 13.39 -21.76 -35.63
C SER A 519 12.40 -20.62 -35.82
N ARG A 520 11.22 -20.69 -35.18
CA ARG A 520 10.21 -19.62 -35.22
C ARG A 520 10.68 -18.35 -34.50
N ILE A 521 11.39 -18.48 -33.37
CA ILE A 521 12.01 -17.34 -32.68
C ILE A 521 13.03 -16.65 -33.60
N HIS A 522 13.94 -17.42 -34.21
CA HIS A 522 14.95 -16.87 -35.12
C HIS A 522 14.31 -16.18 -36.33
N ALA A 523 13.23 -16.74 -36.89
CA ALA A 523 12.49 -16.10 -37.98
C ALA A 523 11.88 -14.74 -37.57
N LYS A 524 11.29 -14.65 -36.37
CA LYS A 524 10.73 -13.40 -35.82
C LYS A 524 11.81 -12.34 -35.59
N LEU A 525 12.96 -12.74 -35.04
CA LEU A 525 14.11 -11.84 -34.84
C LEU A 525 14.67 -11.33 -36.18
N LYS A 526 14.78 -12.20 -37.18
CA LYS A 526 15.22 -11.82 -38.53
C LYS A 526 14.28 -10.83 -39.22
N THR A 527 12.98 -10.97 -39.01
CA THR A 527 11.98 -10.06 -39.59
C THR A 527 12.02 -8.67 -38.94
N ARG A 528 12.56 -8.58 -37.71
CA ARG A 528 12.72 -7.32 -36.96
C ARG A 528 14.04 -6.59 -37.25
N GLY A 529 14.88 -7.11 -38.14
CA GLY A 529 16.17 -6.50 -38.49
C GLY A 529 17.24 -6.65 -37.40
N SER A 530 17.04 -7.53 -36.42
CA SER A 530 18.03 -7.80 -35.37
C SER A 530 19.19 -8.66 -35.93
N SER A 531 20.42 -8.19 -35.71
CA SER A 531 21.69 -8.88 -36.03
C SER A 531 21.88 -10.14 -35.18
N GLU A 532 22.92 -10.94 -35.46
CA GLU A 532 23.37 -12.15 -34.72
C GLU A 532 23.57 -11.95 -33.20
N PHE A 533 23.46 -10.72 -32.71
CA PHE A 533 23.48 -10.33 -31.29
C PHE A 533 22.16 -9.65 -30.90
N ALA A 534 21.05 -10.39 -30.89
CA ALA A 534 19.78 -9.89 -30.34
C ALA A 534 19.88 -9.80 -28.80
N SER A 535 19.33 -8.73 -28.21
CA SER A 535 19.28 -8.60 -26.75
C SER A 535 18.38 -9.67 -26.12
N ASP A 536 18.68 -10.05 -24.87
CA ASP A 536 17.89 -11.04 -24.13
C ASP A 536 16.38 -10.66 -24.06
N GLU A 537 16.08 -9.38 -23.97
CA GLU A 537 14.70 -8.85 -24.01
C GLU A 537 14.00 -9.09 -25.37
N ALA A 538 14.72 -8.93 -26.48
CA ALA A 538 14.17 -9.14 -27.81
C ALA A 538 13.87 -10.62 -28.07
N ILE A 539 14.75 -11.51 -27.58
CA ILE A 539 14.57 -12.96 -27.63
C ILE A 539 13.37 -13.36 -26.77
N GLN A 540 13.25 -12.83 -25.56
CA GLN A 540 12.11 -13.10 -24.66
C GLN A 540 10.79 -12.66 -25.29
N LYS A 541 10.71 -11.46 -25.86
CA LYS A 541 9.51 -10.95 -26.54
C LYS A 541 9.12 -11.79 -27.75
N ALA A 542 10.11 -12.19 -28.57
CA ALA A 542 9.87 -13.08 -29.71
C ALA A 542 9.38 -14.47 -29.26
N GLY A 543 9.95 -15.02 -28.18
CA GLY A 543 9.51 -16.27 -27.56
C GLY A 543 8.05 -16.24 -27.11
N LEU A 544 7.63 -15.16 -26.44
CA LEU A 544 6.24 -14.97 -26.00
C LEU A 544 5.25 -14.92 -27.18
N GLU A 545 5.62 -14.23 -28.27
CA GLU A 545 4.78 -14.16 -29.48
C GLU A 545 4.64 -15.53 -30.16
N VAL A 546 5.74 -16.26 -30.33
CA VAL A 546 5.73 -17.61 -30.90
C VAL A 546 4.90 -18.55 -30.04
N MET A 547 5.01 -18.46 -28.71
CA MET A 547 4.19 -19.24 -27.80
C MET A 547 2.71 -18.91 -27.95
N LYS A 548 2.35 -17.62 -28.03
CA LYS A 548 0.95 -17.20 -28.23
C LYS A 548 0.36 -17.74 -29.55
N GLU A 549 1.13 -17.67 -30.64
CA GLU A 549 0.74 -18.23 -31.93
C GLU A 549 0.52 -19.75 -31.85
N LYS A 550 1.43 -20.49 -31.22
CA LYS A 550 1.28 -21.93 -31.05
C LYS A 550 0.10 -22.30 -30.16
N LEU A 551 -0.10 -21.60 -29.05
CA LEU A 551 -1.26 -21.83 -28.18
C LEU A 551 -2.57 -21.62 -28.95
N ARG A 552 -2.62 -20.63 -29.84
CA ARG A 552 -3.78 -20.41 -30.72
C ARG A 552 -4.01 -21.58 -31.66
N GLU A 553 -2.97 -22.07 -32.33
CA GLU A 553 -3.04 -23.24 -33.22
C GLU A 553 -3.60 -24.49 -32.52
N LEU A 554 -3.31 -24.65 -31.22
CA LEU A 554 -3.71 -25.81 -30.43
C LEU A 554 -5.11 -25.68 -29.82
N PHE A 555 -5.38 -24.55 -29.15
CA PHE A 555 -6.55 -24.42 -28.29
C PHE A 555 -7.80 -23.86 -28.99
N MET A 556 -7.65 -23.17 -30.14
CA MET A 556 -8.81 -22.80 -30.96
C MET A 556 -9.54 -24.03 -31.53
N PRO A 557 -8.86 -24.99 -32.20
CA PRO A 557 -9.52 -26.23 -32.64
C PRO A 557 -10.07 -27.06 -31.47
N CYS A 558 -9.36 -27.08 -30.34
CA CYS A 558 -9.85 -27.76 -29.12
C CYS A 558 -11.17 -27.13 -28.62
N THR A 559 -11.29 -25.81 -28.65
CA THR A 559 -12.52 -25.08 -28.28
C THR A 559 -13.65 -25.41 -29.26
N LEU A 560 -13.40 -25.27 -30.56
CA LEU A 560 -14.40 -25.51 -31.60
C LEU A 560 -14.93 -26.94 -31.59
N SER A 561 -14.03 -27.94 -31.56
CA SER A 561 -14.42 -29.36 -31.52
C SER A 561 -15.23 -29.71 -30.27
N THR A 562 -14.89 -29.10 -29.13
CA THR A 562 -15.65 -29.29 -27.89
C THR A 562 -17.05 -28.70 -27.99
N LEU A 563 -17.20 -27.49 -28.54
CA LEU A 563 -18.51 -26.86 -28.74
C LEU A 563 -19.34 -27.58 -29.82
N GLU A 564 -18.71 -28.05 -30.88
CA GLU A 564 -19.34 -28.81 -31.95
C GLU A 564 -19.91 -30.13 -31.43
N ALA A 565 -19.12 -30.89 -30.66
CA ALA A 565 -19.57 -32.12 -30.03
C ALA A 565 -20.78 -31.93 -29.11
N LYS A 566 -21.03 -30.71 -28.64
CA LYS A 566 -22.15 -30.33 -27.77
C LYS A 566 -23.26 -29.57 -28.49
N ALA A 567 -23.17 -29.40 -29.81
CA ALA A 567 -24.09 -28.61 -30.62
C ALA A 567 -24.26 -27.15 -30.12
N GLN A 568 -23.16 -26.55 -29.64
CA GLN A 568 -23.11 -25.20 -29.09
C GLN A 568 -22.15 -24.26 -29.87
N LEU A 569 -21.83 -24.59 -31.13
CA LEU A 569 -20.97 -23.77 -31.99
C LEU A 569 -21.49 -22.33 -32.16
N SER A 570 -22.80 -22.14 -32.19
CA SER A 570 -23.43 -20.81 -32.33
C SER A 570 -23.09 -19.85 -31.17
N LEU A 571 -22.65 -20.36 -30.02
CA LEU A 571 -22.30 -19.52 -28.87
C LEU A 571 -21.05 -18.66 -29.09
N VAL A 572 -20.17 -19.04 -30.02
CA VAL A 572 -18.93 -18.31 -30.35
C VAL A 572 -19.01 -17.49 -31.63
N GLU A 573 -20.17 -17.50 -32.31
CA GLU A 573 -20.40 -16.69 -33.51
C GLU A 573 -20.42 -15.18 -33.19
N PRO A 574 -20.25 -14.31 -34.22
CA PRO A 574 -20.44 -12.87 -34.09
C PRO A 574 -21.82 -12.53 -33.53
N VAL A 575 -21.87 -11.64 -32.53
CA VAL A 575 -23.10 -11.31 -31.79
C VAL A 575 -23.62 -9.89 -32.07
N TRP A 576 -22.80 -9.03 -32.68
CA TRP A 576 -23.16 -7.64 -32.97
C TRP A 576 -23.45 -7.43 -34.46
N ASP A 577 -24.56 -6.77 -34.77
CA ASP A 577 -24.86 -6.29 -36.13
C ASP A 577 -24.22 -4.91 -36.35
N LEU A 578 -23.17 -4.87 -37.18
CA LEU A 578 -22.38 -3.67 -37.47
C LEU A 578 -22.82 -2.98 -38.78
N SER A 579 -23.89 -3.45 -39.43
CA SER A 579 -24.29 -2.97 -40.77
C SER A 579 -24.93 -1.58 -40.80
N GLY A 580 -25.35 -1.03 -39.65
CA GLY A 580 -26.02 0.28 -39.55
C GLY A 580 -25.14 1.48 -39.19
N ASP A 581 -23.96 1.28 -38.60
CA ASP A 581 -23.12 2.37 -38.05
C ASP A 581 -22.06 2.91 -39.03
N GLN A 582 -21.97 2.37 -40.26
CA GLN A 582 -21.03 2.84 -41.29
C GLN A 582 -21.53 4.01 -42.16
N ALA A 583 -22.70 4.60 -41.86
CA ALA A 583 -23.28 5.68 -42.68
C ALA A 583 -22.77 7.10 -42.35
N GLY A 584 -21.71 7.24 -41.54
CA GLY A 584 -21.15 8.55 -41.18
C GLY A 584 -19.71 8.47 -40.69
N VAL A 585 -18.78 8.20 -41.61
CA VAL A 585 -17.37 8.60 -41.52
C VAL A 585 -17.00 9.32 -42.80
#